data_AF-A0A7J4PUS5-F1
#
_entry.id   AF-A0A7J4PUS5-F1
#
_cell.length_a   1.000
_cell.length_b   1.000
_cell.length_c   1.000
_cell.angle_alpha   90.00
_cell.angle_beta   90.00
_cell.angle_gamma   90.00
#
_symmetry.space_group_name_H-M   'P 1'
#
loop_
_entity.id
_entity.type
_entity.pdbx_description
1 polymer ?
#
loop_
_entity_poly.entity_id
_entity_poly.type
_entity_poly.pdbx_seq_one_letter_code
_entity_poly.pdbx_strand_id
1 'polypeptide(L)'
;MKWQGISKRKFTGGRLISNRGKRKCELGREAGEPNVDVTRKKQIQTRGGNSKIRLLRCDIACVADPKTGTSKTAKIETVKDNSANLNYIRRNIITEGAIIKTELGDARVTSRPGQDGVVNAILVAE
;
A
#
# COMPACT_ATOMS: atom_id res chain seq x y z
N MET A 1 1.00 15.30 -9.84
CA MET A 1 0.51 16.08 -8.66
C MET A 1 -1.02 16.01 -8.61
N LYS A 2 -1.62 15.49 -7.53
CA LYS A 2 -3.07 15.21 -7.47
C LYS A 2 -3.77 16.14 -6.49
N TRP A 3 -4.82 16.84 -6.90
CA TRP A 3 -5.62 17.68 -6.00
C TRP A 3 -6.62 16.83 -5.23
N GLN A 4 -6.62 16.93 -3.89
CA GLN A 4 -7.49 16.15 -3.00
C GLN A 4 -8.47 17.03 -2.19
N GLY A 5 -8.62 18.30 -2.58
CA GLY A 5 -9.54 19.23 -1.92
C GLY A 5 -10.99 19.07 -2.37
N ILE A 6 -11.72 20.18 -2.40
CA ILE A 6 -13.17 20.21 -2.65
C ILE A 6 -13.53 19.63 -4.03
N SER A 7 -14.64 18.87 -4.06
CA SER A 7 -15.24 18.32 -5.27
C SER A 7 -15.73 19.40 -6.23
N LYS A 8 -15.85 19.06 -7.51
CA LYS A 8 -16.37 19.98 -8.54
C LYS A 8 -17.91 20.07 -8.54
N ARG A 9 -18.61 19.18 -7.84
CA ARG A 9 -20.08 19.10 -7.82
C ARG A 9 -20.62 18.86 -6.41
N LYS A 10 -21.85 19.31 -6.17
CA LYS A 10 -22.65 18.98 -4.99
C LYS A 10 -23.18 17.54 -5.07
N PHE A 11 -23.64 17.01 -3.95
CA PHE A 11 -24.34 15.71 -3.92
C PHE A 11 -25.61 15.71 -4.77
N THR A 12 -26.27 16.87 -4.94
CA THR A 12 -27.41 17.07 -5.84
C THR A 12 -27.04 17.23 -7.32
N GLY A 13 -25.75 17.22 -7.68
CA GLY A 13 -25.27 17.35 -9.07
C GLY A 13 -24.97 18.79 -9.52
N GLY A 14 -25.40 19.81 -8.78
CA GLY A 14 -25.10 21.21 -9.09
C GLY A 14 -23.58 21.49 -9.16
N ARG A 15 -23.14 22.25 -10.17
CA ARG A 15 -21.72 22.62 -10.35
C ARG A 15 -21.27 23.57 -9.24
N LEU A 16 -20.14 23.27 -8.61
CA LEU A 16 -19.51 24.15 -7.62
C LEU A 16 -18.50 25.09 -8.30
N ILE A 17 -18.53 26.37 -7.91
CA ILE A 17 -17.56 27.37 -8.33
C ILE A 17 -16.59 27.58 -7.16
N SER A 18 -15.29 27.41 -7.42
CA SER A 18 -14.27 27.58 -6.40
C SER A 18 -14.03 29.07 -6.13
N ASN A 19 -14.16 29.49 -4.88
CA ASN A 19 -13.87 30.88 -4.46
C ASN A 19 -12.37 31.17 -4.21
N ARG A 20 -11.48 30.19 -4.43
CA ARG A 20 -10.03 30.35 -4.22
C ARG A 20 -9.21 29.38 -5.05
N GLY A 21 -7.93 29.70 -5.22
CA GLY A 21 -6.93 28.81 -5.81
C GLY A 21 -6.56 27.60 -4.95
N LYS A 22 -5.82 26.68 -5.55
CA LYS A 22 -5.34 25.45 -4.91
C LYS A 22 -4.24 25.75 -3.88
N ARG A 23 -4.34 25.25 -2.64
CA ARG A 23 -3.29 25.41 -1.63
C ARG A 23 -2.37 24.20 -1.56
N LYS A 24 -1.12 24.42 -1.12
CA LYS A 24 -0.09 23.38 -0.98
C LYS A 24 -0.49 22.24 -0.04
N CYS A 25 -1.28 22.53 0.99
CA CYS A 25 -1.74 21.54 1.97
C CYS A 25 -2.77 20.53 1.43
N GLU A 26 -3.43 20.84 0.31
CA GLU A 26 -4.48 20.02 -0.32
C GLU A 26 -3.93 19.13 -1.45
N LEU A 27 -2.61 19.20 -1.68
CA LEU A 27 -1.94 18.48 -2.75
C LEU A 27 -1.50 17.10 -2.24
N GLY A 28 -1.96 16.07 -2.95
CA GLY A 28 -1.55 14.68 -2.79
C GLY A 28 -0.48 14.27 -3.79
N ARG A 29 0.04 13.07 -3.56
CA ARG A 29 1.03 12.40 -4.42
C ARG A 29 0.39 11.30 -5.25
N GLU A 30 1.10 10.85 -6.27
CA GLU A 30 0.76 9.62 -6.98
C GLU A 30 0.91 8.40 -6.06
N ALA A 31 0.15 7.35 -6.40
CA ALA A 31 0.18 6.08 -5.69
C ALA A 31 1.57 5.44 -5.83
N GLY A 32 2.08 4.89 -4.75
CA GLY A 32 3.22 3.97 -4.82
C GLY A 32 2.65 2.57 -5.03
N GLU A 33 2.99 1.95 -6.15
CA GLU A 33 2.68 0.55 -6.44
C GLU A 33 3.93 -0.28 -6.12
N PRO A 34 4.04 -0.85 -4.91
CA PRO A 34 5.20 -1.64 -4.52
C PRO A 34 5.16 -3.00 -5.23
N ASN A 35 6.25 -3.35 -5.91
CA ASN A 35 6.37 -4.63 -6.61
C ASN A 35 7.22 -5.64 -5.83
N VAL A 36 7.03 -6.93 -6.11
CA VAL A 36 7.90 -8.01 -5.60
C VAL A 36 9.23 -7.99 -6.36
N ASP A 37 10.28 -7.50 -5.73
CA ASP A 37 11.67 -7.43 -6.23
C ASP A 37 12.58 -6.96 -5.08
N VAL A 38 13.90 -6.91 -5.30
CA VAL A 38 14.91 -6.47 -4.32
C VAL A 38 14.47 -5.21 -3.59
N THR A 39 14.50 -5.28 -2.26
CA THR A 39 13.95 -4.24 -1.39
C THR A 39 14.53 -2.86 -1.70
N ARG A 40 13.66 -1.92 -2.08
CA ARG A 40 13.98 -0.50 -2.30
C ARG A 40 13.00 0.38 -1.55
N LYS A 41 13.53 1.15 -0.59
CA LYS A 41 12.77 2.09 0.24
C LYS A 41 13.16 3.52 -0.11
N LYS A 42 12.18 4.43 -0.06
CA LYS A 42 12.39 5.87 -0.24
C LYS A 42 11.78 6.62 0.92
N GLN A 43 12.58 7.41 1.63
CA GLN A 43 12.07 8.33 2.64
C GLN A 43 11.47 9.56 1.95
N ILE A 44 10.29 9.98 2.41
CA ILE A 44 9.57 11.13 1.88
C ILE A 44 9.19 12.06 3.03
N GLN A 45 9.56 13.33 2.89
CA GLN A 45 9.16 14.38 3.82
C GLN A 45 7.67 14.73 3.64
N THR A 46 6.98 14.92 4.76
CA THR A 46 5.57 15.31 4.84
C THR A 46 5.45 16.67 5.53
N ARG A 47 4.22 17.18 5.61
CA ARG A 47 3.97 18.48 6.23
C ARG A 47 4.33 18.42 7.73
N GLY A 48 4.97 19.47 8.23
CA GLY A 48 5.31 19.61 9.65
C GLY A 48 6.58 18.86 10.07
N GLY A 49 7.50 18.59 9.14
CA GLY A 49 8.81 17.98 9.45
C GLY A 49 8.78 16.46 9.63
N ASN A 50 7.61 15.82 9.59
CA ASN A 50 7.48 14.38 9.68
C ASN A 50 7.95 13.69 8.40
N SER A 51 8.48 12.48 8.52
CA SER A 51 8.86 11.66 7.38
C SER A 51 8.03 10.36 7.33
N LYS A 52 7.83 9.85 6.11
CA LYS A 52 7.22 8.54 5.86
C LYS A 52 8.13 7.71 4.97
N ILE A 53 8.10 6.39 5.14
CA ILE A 53 8.88 5.47 4.33
C ILE A 53 7.95 4.88 3.27
N ARG A 54 8.26 5.16 2.00
CA ARG A 54 7.57 4.54 0.88
C ARG A 54 8.37 3.37 0.37
N LEU A 55 7.73 2.21 0.38
CA LEU A 55 8.28 1.02 -0.24
C LEU A 55 8.00 1.07 -1.75
N LEU A 56 9.04 0.90 -2.57
CA LEU A 56 8.94 0.83 -4.04
C LEU A 56 9.02 -0.61 -4.54
N ARG A 57 9.85 -1.42 -3.88
CA ARG A 57 10.06 -2.85 -4.15
C ARG A 57 10.32 -3.56 -2.84
N CYS A 58 9.87 -4.80 -2.69
CA CYS A 58 10.20 -5.64 -1.54
C CYS A 58 10.05 -7.12 -1.84
N ASP A 59 11.00 -7.89 -1.33
CA ASP A 59 11.16 -9.33 -1.48
C ASP A 59 10.94 -10.09 -0.16
N ILE A 60 10.74 -9.38 0.95
CA ILE A 60 10.70 -9.95 2.31
C ILE A 60 9.40 -9.52 3.01
N ALA A 61 8.68 -10.47 3.60
CA ALA A 61 7.54 -10.20 4.47
C ALA A 61 7.80 -10.73 5.89
N CYS A 62 7.26 -10.03 6.88
CA CYS A 62 7.10 -10.57 8.22
C CYS A 62 5.74 -11.28 8.29
N VAL A 63 5.77 -12.61 8.41
CA VAL A 63 4.57 -13.45 8.43
C VAL A 63 4.32 -13.91 9.87
N ALA A 64 3.12 -13.63 10.36
CA ALA A 64 2.66 -14.06 11.67
C ALA A 64 1.80 -15.32 11.55
N ASP A 65 2.11 -16.33 12.37
CA ASP A 65 1.35 -17.57 12.48
C ASP A 65 0.31 -17.39 13.61
N PRO A 66 -1.00 -17.31 13.31
CA PRO A 66 -2.01 -17.09 14.33
C PRO A 66 -2.16 -18.27 15.31
N LYS A 67 -1.73 -19.49 14.90
CA LYS A 67 -1.81 -20.70 15.74
C LYS A 67 -0.68 -20.77 16.77
N THR A 68 0.53 -20.38 16.40
CA THR A 68 1.71 -20.47 17.28
C THR A 68 2.02 -19.14 17.97
N GLY A 69 1.42 -18.04 17.50
CA GLY A 69 1.68 -16.69 18.01
C GLY A 69 3.09 -16.17 17.69
N THR A 70 3.82 -16.86 16.81
CA THR A 70 5.18 -16.48 16.41
C THR A 70 5.20 -15.81 15.05
N SER A 71 6.12 -14.87 14.88
CA SER A 71 6.34 -14.18 13.61
C SER A 71 7.69 -14.56 13.04
N LYS A 72 7.72 -14.88 11.74
CA LYS A 72 8.93 -15.24 11.01
C LYS A 72 9.09 -14.36 9.78
N THR A 73 10.32 -14.06 9.45
CA THR A 73 10.64 -13.37 8.20
C THR A 73 10.74 -14.40 7.09
N ALA A 74 10.00 -14.19 6.01
CA ALA A 74 9.93 -15.11 4.87
C ALA A 74 10.08 -14.35 3.56
N LYS A 75 10.64 -15.02 2.55
CA LYS A 75 10.71 -14.45 1.21
C LYS A 75 9.35 -14.50 0.52
N ILE A 76 9.04 -13.46 -0.24
CA ILE A 76 7.85 -13.37 -1.08
C ILE A 76 8.20 -13.89 -2.47
N GLU A 77 7.46 -14.88 -2.96
CA GLU A 77 7.62 -15.39 -4.33
C GLU A 77 6.79 -14.54 -5.31
N THR A 78 5.47 -14.53 -5.11
CA THR A 78 4.51 -13.89 -6.02
C THR A 78 3.25 -13.45 -5.26
N VAL A 79 2.46 -12.58 -5.90
CA VAL A 79 1.13 -12.21 -5.42
C VAL A 79 0.11 -13.18 -6.04
N LYS A 80 -0.68 -13.87 -5.21
CA LYS A 80 -1.68 -14.85 -5.65
C LYS A 80 -3.02 -14.17 -5.95
N ASP A 81 -3.46 -13.30 -5.05
CA ASP A 81 -4.75 -12.62 -5.19
C ASP A 81 -4.71 -11.19 -4.63
N ASN A 82 -5.53 -10.31 -5.21
CA ASN A 82 -5.67 -8.93 -4.79
C ASN A 82 -7.10 -8.43 -5.00
N SER A 83 -7.78 -8.11 -3.89
CA SER A 83 -9.16 -7.62 -3.90
C SER A 83 -9.34 -6.24 -4.53
N ALA A 84 -8.28 -5.44 -4.62
CA ALA A 84 -8.36 -4.08 -5.17
C ALA A 84 -8.43 -4.06 -6.69
N ASN A 85 -7.69 -4.96 -7.37
CA ASN A 85 -7.66 -5.05 -8.83
C ASN A 85 -7.01 -6.36 -9.30
N LEU A 86 -7.68 -7.09 -10.21
CA LEU A 86 -7.14 -8.31 -10.80
C LEU A 86 -5.82 -8.09 -11.57
N ASN A 87 -5.63 -6.92 -12.19
CA ASN A 87 -4.40 -6.61 -12.93
C ASN A 87 -3.18 -6.46 -12.03
N TYR A 88 -3.37 -6.27 -10.72
CA TYR A 88 -2.26 -6.17 -9.75
C TYR A 88 -1.59 -7.52 -9.49
N ILE A 89 -2.31 -8.62 -9.69
CA ILE A 89 -1.78 -9.98 -9.61
C ILE A 89 -0.70 -10.15 -10.70
N ARG A 90 -1.04 -9.81 -11.95
CA ARG A 90 -0.12 -9.92 -13.11
C ARG A 90 1.13 -9.05 -12.98
N ARG A 91 1.02 -7.91 -12.29
CA ARG A 91 2.11 -6.96 -12.08
C ARG A 91 2.87 -7.19 -10.76
N ASN A 92 2.48 -8.19 -9.97
CA ASN A 92 3.01 -8.47 -8.63
C ASN A 92 2.99 -7.24 -7.70
N ILE A 93 1.88 -6.49 -7.69
CA ILE A 93 1.71 -5.31 -6.83
C ILE A 93 1.15 -5.71 -5.46
N ILE A 94 1.81 -5.25 -4.40
CA ILE A 94 1.42 -5.53 -3.01
C ILE A 94 0.54 -4.39 -2.47
N THR A 95 -0.64 -4.73 -1.99
CA THR A 95 -1.53 -3.81 -1.27
C THR A 95 -1.97 -4.42 0.05
N GLU A 96 -2.53 -3.59 0.93
CA GLU A 96 -3.25 -4.09 2.11
C GLU A 96 -4.35 -5.06 1.64
N GLY A 97 -4.43 -6.23 2.28
CA GLY A 97 -5.39 -7.28 1.94
C GLY A 97 -5.00 -8.19 0.77
N ALA A 98 -3.86 -7.97 0.11
CA ALA A 98 -3.36 -8.89 -0.90
C ALA A 98 -2.96 -10.24 -0.29
N ILE A 99 -3.19 -11.33 -1.01
CA ILE A 99 -2.73 -12.67 -0.66
C ILE A 99 -1.42 -12.92 -1.40
N ILE A 100 -0.35 -13.11 -0.64
CA ILE A 100 1.01 -13.35 -1.13
C ILE A 100 1.41 -14.79 -0.86
N LYS A 101 2.17 -15.37 -1.80
CA LYS A 101 2.79 -16.68 -1.61
C LYS A 101 4.18 -16.49 -0.99
N THR A 102 4.39 -17.12 0.16
CA THR A 102 5.65 -17.08 0.90
C THR A 102 6.20 -18.48 1.11
N GLU A 103 7.47 -18.60 1.50
CA GLU A 103 8.12 -19.88 1.82
C GLU A 103 7.38 -20.69 2.91
N LEU A 104 6.61 -20.01 3.78
CA LEU A 104 5.85 -20.61 4.86
C LEU A 104 4.40 -20.98 4.47
N GLY A 105 3.95 -20.56 3.28
CA GLY A 105 2.59 -20.73 2.80
C GLY A 105 1.94 -19.43 2.31
N ASP A 106 0.63 -19.49 2.08
CA ASP A 106 -0.16 -18.33 1.64
C ASP A 106 -0.42 -17.39 2.84
N ALA A 107 -0.11 -16.12 2.67
CA ALA A 107 -0.25 -15.11 3.72
C ALA A 107 -1.03 -13.89 3.22
N ARG A 108 -1.91 -13.36 4.07
CA ARG A 108 -2.68 -12.14 3.80
C ARG A 108 -1.97 -10.93 4.39
N VAL A 109 -1.69 -9.93 3.56
CA VAL A 109 -1.04 -8.68 3.95
C VAL A 109 -1.99 -7.81 4.79
N THR A 110 -1.50 -7.31 5.92
CA THR A 110 -2.26 -6.43 6.84
C THR A 110 -1.70 -5.01 6.93
N SER A 111 -0.44 -4.81 6.57
CA SER A 111 0.22 -3.49 6.56
C SER A 111 -0.10 -2.67 5.30
N ARG A 112 0.19 -1.35 5.33
CA ARG A 112 0.14 -0.46 4.14
C ARG A 112 1.55 -0.11 3.65
N PRO A 113 2.13 -0.87 2.70
CA PRO A 113 3.56 -0.76 2.40
C PRO A 113 3.98 0.60 1.82
N GLY A 114 3.06 1.29 1.13
CA GLY A 114 3.33 2.61 0.54
C GLY A 114 3.42 3.78 1.54
N GLN A 115 3.04 3.56 2.81
CA GLN A 115 3.09 4.56 3.88
C GLN A 115 4.00 4.14 5.04
N ASP A 116 3.96 2.86 5.42
CA ASP A 116 4.62 2.32 6.61
C ASP A 116 6.03 1.80 6.29
N GLY A 117 6.29 1.39 5.04
CA GLY A 117 7.62 0.95 4.59
C GLY A 117 7.99 -0.49 4.97
N VAL A 118 7.01 -1.27 5.44
CA VAL A 118 7.13 -2.68 5.82
C VAL A 118 5.98 -3.49 5.22
N VAL A 119 6.20 -4.81 5.06
CA VAL A 119 5.18 -5.77 4.63
C VAL A 119 4.99 -6.77 5.74
N ASN A 120 3.86 -6.66 6.44
CA ASN A 120 3.42 -7.61 7.45
C ASN A 120 2.23 -8.39 6.90
N ALA A 121 2.23 -9.70 7.14
CA ALA A 121 1.20 -10.61 6.70
C ALA A 121 0.84 -11.63 7.80
N ILE A 122 -0.33 -12.23 7.69
CA ILE A 122 -0.83 -13.29 8.56
C ILE A 122 -1.01 -14.54 7.69
N LEU A 123 -0.54 -15.70 8.13
CA LEU A 123 -0.81 -16.95 7.42
C LEU A 123 -2.31 -17.20 7.31
N VAL A 124 -2.76 -17.53 6.10
CA VAL A 124 -4.12 -18.00 5.88
C VAL A 124 -4.10 -19.49 6.18
N ALA A 125 -4.82 -19.91 7.22
CA ALA A 125 -5.13 -21.32 7.37
C ALA A 125 -6.05 -21.70 6.20
N GLU A 126 -5.64 -22.70 5.42
CA GLU A 126 -6.58 -23.39 4.51
C GLU A 126 -7.83 -23.85 5.27
#